data_AF-A0A8I2FQV8-F1
#
_entry.id   AF-A0A8I2FQV8-F1
#
_cell.length_a   1.000
_cell.length_b   1.000
_cell.length_c   1.000
_cell.angle_alpha   90.00
_cell.angle_beta   90.00
_cell.angle_gamma   90.00
#
_symmetry.space_group_name_H-M   'P 1'
#
loop_
_entity.id
_entity.type
_entity.pdbx_description
1 polymer ?
#
loop_
_entity_poly.entity_id
_entity_poly.type
_entity_poly.pdbx_seq_one_letter_code
_entity_poly.pdbx_strand_id
1 'polypeptide(L)' 'YDTLFSPNCGLNEEIAQQIFDILPEDGPMMVIMDKDGNRWPSNTEKFSTLNISESFLRELCAKIDDGAEPVI' A
#
# COMPACT_ATOMS: atom_id res chain seq x y z
N TYR A 1 14.89 36.14 -4.90
CA TYR A 1 14.75 36.20 -3.44
C TYR A 1 13.44 35.50 -3.12
N ASP A 2 13.37 34.28 -2.60
CA ASP A 2 14.39 33.46 -1.98
C ASP A 2 14.03 31.99 -2.23
N THR A 3 15.06 31.20 -2.43
CA THR A 3 15.06 29.89 -3.06
C THR A 3 14.98 28.87 -1.92
N LEU A 4 13.77 28.59 -1.42
CA LEU A 4 13.54 27.51 -0.44
C LEU A 4 13.63 26.14 -1.14
N PHE A 5 14.79 25.85 -1.73
CA PHE A 5 15.17 24.49 -2.06
C PHE A 5 15.51 23.79 -0.75
N SER A 6 14.49 23.26 -0.10
CA SER A 6 14.70 22.16 0.84
C SER A 6 15.28 21.00 0.03
N PRO A 7 16.50 20.50 0.34
CA PRO A 7 17.08 19.35 -0.36
C PRO A 7 16.21 18.08 -0.25
N ASN A 8 15.21 18.08 0.64
CA ASN A 8 14.20 17.03 0.74
C ASN A 8 13.09 17.07 -0.32
N CYS A 9 12.87 18.19 -1.02
CA CYS A 9 11.82 18.26 -2.05
C CYS A 9 12.21 17.48 -3.31
N GLY A 10 13.48 17.52 -3.73
CA GLY A 10 13.97 16.76 -4.87
C GLY A 10 13.96 15.25 -4.62
N LEU A 11 14.39 14.82 -3.42
CA LEU A 11 14.33 13.40 -3.01
C LEU A 11 12.89 12.87 -2.98
N ASN A 12 11.92 13.70 -2.58
CA ASN A 12 10.51 13.31 -2.55
C ASN A 12 9.93 13.13 -3.95
N GLU A 13 10.36 13.95 -4.92
CA GLU A 13 9.91 13.84 -6.31
C GLU A 13 10.51 12.60 -7.01
N GLU A 14 11.79 12.30 -6.80
CA GLU A 14 12.44 11.11 -7.35
C GLU A 14 11.90 9.80 -6.75
N ILE A 15 11.55 9.82 -5.45
CA ILE A 15 10.92 8.67 -4.79
C ILE A 15 9.47 8.51 -5.27
N ALA A 16 8.72 9.61 -5.38
CA ALA A 16 7.37 9.57 -5.92
C ALA A 16 7.36 9.04 -7.36
N GLN A 17 8.28 9.51 -8.20
CA GLN A 17 8.41 9.07 -9.59
C GLN A 17 8.69 7.57 -9.68
N GLN A 18 9.58 7.03 -8.84
CA GLN A 18 9.85 5.59 -8.78
C GLN A 18 8.64 4.79 -8.33
N ILE A 19 7.88 5.28 -7.35
CA ILE A 19 6.65 4.63 -6.89
C ILE A 19 5.59 4.66 -8.00
N PHE A 20 5.42 5.78 -8.70
CA PHE A 20 4.47 5.87 -9.81
C PHE A 20 4.90 5.07 -11.05
N ASP A 21 6.19 4.83 -11.26
CA ASP A 21 6.71 4.00 -12.36
C ASP A 21 6.42 2.50 -12.17
N ILE A 22 6.47 2.01 -10.92
CA ILE A 22 6.12 0.62 -10.58
C ILE A 22 4.62 0.40 -10.36
N LEU A 23 3.86 1.46 -10.08
CA LEU A 23 2.42 1.35 -9.90
C LEU A 23 1.72 1.18 -11.26
N PRO A 24 0.74 0.27 -11.35
CA PRO A 24 -0.06 0.16 -12.57
C PRO A 24 -0.84 1.44 -12.83
N GLU A 25 -1.23 1.69 -14.09
CA GLU A 25 -1.97 2.89 -14.52
C GLU A 25 -3.27 3.13 -13.71
N ASP A 26 -3.85 2.05 -13.17
CA ASP A 26 -5.05 2.07 -12.34
C ASP A 26 -4.79 2.42 -10.87
N GLY A 27 -3.53 2.62 -10.49
CA GLY A 27 -3.08 2.89 -9.13
C GLY A 27 -3.02 1.64 -8.23
N PRO A 28 -2.61 1.83 -6.95
CA PRO A 28 -2.53 0.74 -6.00
C PRO A 28 -3.92 0.22 -5.63
N MET A 29 -4.05 -1.10 -5.46
CA MET A 29 -5.26 -1.66 -4.86
C MET A 29 -5.26 -1.38 -3.35
N MET A 30 -6.40 -0.91 -2.85
CA MET A 30 -6.64 -0.76 -1.42
C MET A 30 -7.63 -1.81 -0.91
N VAL A 31 -7.37 -2.36 0.27
CA VAL A 31 -8.26 -3.28 0.97
C VAL A 31 -8.29 -2.91 2.44
N ILE A 32 -9.48 -2.64 2.97
CA ILE A 32 -9.70 -2.44 4.40
C ILE A 32 -10.08 -3.78 5.01
N MET A 33 -9.47 -4.15 6.13
CA MET A 33 -9.81 -5.35 6.88
C MET A 33 -10.06 -5.00 8.34
N ASP A 34 -11.08 -5.60 8.95
CA ASP A 34 -11.29 -5.52 10.40
C ASP A 34 -10.64 -6.71 11.14
N LYS A 35 -10.67 -6.67 12.48
CA LYS A 35 -10.10 -7.74 13.31
C LYS A 35 -10.85 -9.07 13.19
N ASP A 36 -12.12 -9.03 12.78
CA ASP A 36 -12.96 -10.21 12.58
C ASP A 36 -12.71 -10.86 11.20
N GLY A 37 -11.96 -10.18 10.32
CA GLY A 37 -11.57 -10.65 8.99
C GLY A 37 -12.52 -10.23 7.87
N ASN A 38 -13.47 -9.32 8.14
CA ASN A 38 -14.28 -8.70 7.09
C ASN A 38 -13.41 -7.81 6.21
N ARG A 39 -13.71 -7.77 4.91
CA ARG A 39 -12.86 -7.11 3.91
C ARG A 39 -13.68 -6.19 3.01
N TRP A 40 -13.13 -5.03 2.72
CA TRP A 40 -13.69 -4.06 1.79
C TRP A 40 -12.60 -3.64 0.79
N PRO A 41 -12.47 -4.36 -0.33
CA PRO A 41 -11.56 -3.98 -1.40
C PRO A 41 -12.10 -2.76 -2.17
N SER A 42 -11.21 -1.90 -2.66
CA SER A 42 -11.59 -0.80 -3.55
C SER A 42 -12.11 -1.29 -4.90
N ASN A 43 -11.69 -2.48 -5.34
CA ASN A 43 -12.16 -3.15 -6.55
C ASN A 43 -12.28 -4.66 -6.32
N THR A 44 -13.50 -5.15 -6.12
CA THR A 44 -13.80 -6.56 -5.83
C THR A 44 -13.37 -7.51 -6.96
N GLU A 45 -13.50 -7.10 -8.22
CA GLU A 45 -13.14 -7.93 -9.37
C GLU A 45 -11.63 -8.13 -9.43
N LYS A 46 -10.86 -7.03 -9.37
CA LYS A 46 -9.40 -7.10 -9.29
C LYS A 46 -8.91 -7.82 -8.04
N PHE A 47 -9.57 -7.64 -6.90
CA PHE A 47 -9.19 -8.34 -5.67
C PHE A 47 -9.35 -9.85 -5.81
N SER A 48 -10.40 -10.29 -6.53
CA SER A 48 -10.65 -11.70 -6.81
C SER A 48 -9.60 -12.29 -7.76
N THR A 49 -9.08 -11.51 -8.72
CA THR A 49 -8.04 -11.98 -9.65
C THR A 49 -6.65 -12.08 -9.03
N LEU A 50 -6.36 -11.32 -7.96
CA LEU A 50 -5.10 -11.44 -7.23
C LEU A 50 -4.93 -12.79 -6.50
N ASN A 51 -6.02 -13.56 -6.37
CA ASN A 51 -6.04 -14.90 -5.75
C ASN A 51 -5.31 -14.94 -4.40
N ILE A 52 -5.44 -13.87 -3.61
CA ILE A 52 -4.80 -13.75 -2.31
C ILE A 52 -5.50 -14.69 -1.34
N SER A 53 -4.74 -15.62 -0.76
CA SER A 53 -5.27 -16.55 0.22
C SER A 53 -5.78 -15.80 1.47
N GLU A 54 -6.94 -16.19 1.98
CA GLU A 54 -7.45 -15.72 3.27
C GLU A 54 -6.44 -15.97 4.40
N SER A 55 -5.71 -17.08 4.36
CA SER A 55 -4.70 -17.40 5.37
C SER A 55 -3.55 -16.39 5.39
N PHE A 56 -3.16 -15.89 4.22
CA PHE A 56 -2.10 -14.89 4.09
C PHE A 56 -2.54 -13.54 4.68
N LEU A 57 -3.77 -13.11 4.39
CA LEU A 57 -4.33 -11.87 4.95
C LEU A 57 -4.47 -11.94 6.47
N ARG A 58 -4.91 -13.08 7.02
CA ARG A 58 -4.95 -13.29 8.49
C ARG A 58 -3.57 -13.23 9.11
N GLU A 59 -2.56 -13.82 8.48
CA GLU A 59 -1.18 -13.75 8.96
C GLU A 59 -0.65 -12.31 8.97
N LEU A 60 -0.95 -11.54 7.92
CA LEU A 60 -0.61 -10.12 7.86
C LEU A 60 -1.29 -9.32 8.98
N CYS A 61 -2.60 -9.52 9.21
CA CYS A 61 -3.30 -8.90 10.33
C CYS A 61 -2.66 -9.26 11.67
N ALA A 62 -2.34 -10.53 11.88
CA ALA A 62 -1.70 -11.00 13.12
C ALA A 62 -0.33 -10.35 13.33
N LYS A 63 0.48 -10.22 12.27
CA LYS A 63 1.79 -9.53 12.31
C LYS A 63 1.63 -8.05 12.69
N ILE A 64 0.66 -7.35 12.08
CA ILE A 64 0.39 -5.94 12.39
C ILE A 64 -0.11 -5.78 13.83
N ASP A 65 -1.00 -6.66 14.29
CA ASP A 65 -1.50 -6.67 15.67
C ASP A 65 -0.38 -6.95 16.70
N ASP A 66 0.64 -7.75 16.33
CA ASP A 66 1.86 -8.00 17.14
C ASP A 66 2.82 -6.79 17.15
N GLY A 67 2.52 -5.74 16.38
CA GLY A 67 3.33 -4.53 16.28
C GLY A 67 4.43 -4.60 15.22
N ALA A 68 4.41 -5.60 14.33
CA ALA A 68 5.32 -5.64 13.19
C ALA A 68 4.94 -4.54 12.18
N GLU A 69 5.90 -3.70 11.83
CA GLU A 69 5.71 -2.71 10.77
C GLU A 69 5.61 -3.44 9.41
N PRO A 70 4.58 -3.13 8.59
CA PRO A 70 4.48 -3.71 7.26
C PRO A 70 5.66 -3.23 6.42
N VAL A 71 6.40 -4.18 5.84
CA VAL A 71 7.48 -3.87 4.89
C VAL A 71 6.82 -3.50 3.56
N ILE A 72 7.03 -2.25 3.13
CA ILE A 72 6.51 -1.67 1.88
C ILE A 72 7.41 -2.10 0.71
#